data_AF-A0A6A4LYL6-F1
#
_entry.id   AF-A0A6A4LYL6-F1
#
_cell.length_a   1.000
_cell.length_b   1.000
_cell.length_c   1.000
_cell.angle_alpha   90.00
_cell.angle_beta   90.00
_cell.angle_gamma   90.00
#
_symmetry.space_group_name_H-M   'P 1'
#
loop_
_entity.id
_entity.type
_entity.pdbx_description
1 polymer ?
#
loop_
_entity_poly.entity_id
_entity_poly.type
_entity_poly.pdbx_seq_one_letter_code
_entity_poly.pdbx_strand_id
1 'polypeptide(L)'
;MQYSDPKQPGFSINPIPKNPNYKSPIDRNPVAEEPEISNSLKRGMLNELIEPENDDDQNPEPSLLRKPVVCARCHCLRHYGRVRDPTVENLLPDFDFDHTVGRKLNSTAGARTVVLVVVDAADFDGSFPKKVAKLVSAAIDENYAAWKEGKSGNVPRVVLVVTKIDLLPSSLSPTRLEHWVRTRAREGGASKITSVHLVSAVRDWGLKNLFDDVVGLAGPRGNVWAIGAQNAGKSTLINSIGQHVGGKIVHLTEAPVPGTTLGIVRVEGVLPSQAKLFDTPGLLHPHQISTRLTREEQKLVQISKELKPRTYRIKAGHSVHIGGLMRLDIEELSTDSIYITVWASPYLPLHMGKTENVQKMLEDHFGRQLQPPIGEKRSEELGQWVRKEFRVSGNSWDSSSVDIAAAGLGWFAIGLKGEGSLGVWTYDGIDVILRNSLIPDRARSFEVAGFTVSKIVSKADQTSNKLKRQSGKKQKRSPLKAEAALAPITHSHIS
;
A
#
# COMPACT_ATOMS: atom_id res chain seq x y z
N MET A 1 25.34 7.99 22.96
CA MET A 1 24.69 9.31 23.10
C MET A 1 23.26 9.38 22.54
N GLN A 2 22.56 8.25 22.32
CA GLN A 2 21.19 8.22 21.73
C GLN A 2 20.04 8.39 22.76
N TYR A 3 20.34 8.54 24.05
CA TYR A 3 19.34 8.52 25.14
C TYR A 3 19.05 9.90 25.76
N SER A 4 19.72 10.95 25.31
CA SER A 4 19.72 12.27 26.00
C SER A 4 18.94 13.36 25.28
N ASP A 5 18.66 13.22 23.98
CA ASP A 5 17.97 14.25 23.19
C ASP A 5 16.56 13.79 22.74
N PRO A 6 15.47 14.43 23.23
CA PRO A 6 14.10 14.10 22.83
C PRO A 6 13.78 14.41 21.35
N LYS A 7 14.66 15.13 20.63
CA LYS A 7 14.52 15.42 19.20
C LYS A 7 15.16 14.36 18.30
N GLN A 8 15.99 13.46 18.83
CA GLN A 8 16.66 12.44 18.03
C GLN A 8 15.85 11.13 17.90
N PRO A 9 15.92 10.45 16.74
CA PRO A 9 15.29 9.16 16.56
C PRO A 9 15.93 8.11 17.47
N GLY A 10 15.14 7.47 18.33
CA GLY A 10 15.61 6.46 19.30
C GLY A 10 15.33 6.80 20.77
N PHE A 11 14.91 8.03 21.09
CA PHE A 11 14.60 8.44 22.46
C PHE A 11 13.43 7.65 23.08
N SER A 12 13.65 7.06 24.26
CA SER A 12 12.70 6.26 25.02
C SER A 12 11.98 7.09 26.09
N ILE A 13 10.65 6.98 26.17
CA ILE A 13 9.84 7.62 27.22
C ILE A 13 9.19 6.51 28.04
N ASN A 14 9.34 6.56 29.36
CA ASN A 14 8.60 5.67 30.26
C ASN A 14 7.10 6.01 30.21
N PRO A 15 6.20 5.03 30.04
CA PRO A 15 4.78 5.30 29.96
C PRO A 15 4.28 5.92 31.27
N ILE A 16 3.64 7.09 31.16
CA ILE A 16 2.95 7.75 32.27
C ILE A 16 1.67 6.93 32.56
N PRO A 17 1.40 6.53 33.82
CA PRO A 17 0.16 5.88 34.17
C PRO A 17 -1.02 6.82 33.87
N LYS A 18 -1.94 6.40 33.01
CA LYS A 18 -3.14 7.18 32.66
C LYS A 18 -4.24 6.95 33.70
N ASN A 19 -4.93 8.03 34.06
CA ASN A 19 -6.07 8.06 35.00
C ASN A 19 -7.26 7.23 34.44
N PRO A 20 -8.03 6.46 35.24
CA PRO A 20 -9.04 5.50 34.76
C PRO A 20 -10.21 6.10 33.96
N ASN A 21 -10.40 7.43 33.97
CA ASN A 21 -11.57 8.09 33.38
C ASN A 21 -11.40 8.60 31.94
N TYR A 22 -10.38 8.18 31.20
CA TYR A 22 -10.22 8.59 29.80
C TYR A 22 -11.04 7.69 28.85
N LYS A 23 -12.35 7.97 28.70
CA LYS A 23 -13.17 7.42 27.61
C LYS A 23 -13.10 8.36 26.40
N SER A 24 -12.45 7.92 25.32
CA SER A 24 -12.64 8.51 24.00
C SER A 24 -13.82 7.81 23.30
N PRO A 25 -14.80 8.51 22.70
CA PRO A 25 -15.87 7.86 21.97
C PRO A 25 -15.30 7.32 20.65
N ILE A 26 -15.19 6.00 20.53
CA ILE A 26 -14.97 5.34 19.24
C ILE A 26 -16.35 4.89 18.78
N ASP A 27 -16.86 5.58 17.76
CA ASP A 27 -18.09 5.22 17.06
C ASP A 27 -17.88 3.88 16.33
N ARG A 28 -18.50 2.83 16.85
CA ARG A 28 -18.53 1.50 16.24
C ARG A 28 -19.94 1.29 15.68
N ASN A 29 -20.14 1.63 14.42
CA ASN A 29 -21.31 1.15 13.68
C ASN A 29 -20.96 -0.19 12.98
N PRO A 30 -21.63 -1.30 13.32
CA PRO A 30 -21.52 -2.54 12.59
C PRO A 30 -22.34 -2.46 11.29
N VAL A 31 -21.72 -2.78 10.15
CA VAL A 31 -22.44 -2.96 8.89
C VAL A 31 -22.89 -4.42 8.84
N ALA A 32 -24.19 -4.61 9.02
CA ALA A 32 -24.88 -5.89 8.92
C ALA A 32 -25.03 -6.37 7.47
N GLU A 33 -24.99 -7.70 7.34
CA GLU A 33 -25.74 -8.59 6.44
C GLU A 33 -25.68 -8.41 4.91
N GLU A 34 -25.04 -9.37 4.23
CA GLU A 34 -25.46 -9.85 2.91
C GLU A 34 -25.27 -11.38 2.80
N PRO A 35 -26.05 -12.08 1.94
CA PRO A 35 -26.40 -13.48 2.11
C PRO A 35 -25.49 -14.49 1.40
N GLU A 36 -25.44 -15.68 2.00
CA GLU A 36 -25.21 -17.02 1.45
C GLU A 36 -24.14 -17.25 0.37
N ILE A 37 -22.95 -17.67 0.81
CA ILE A 37 -21.93 -18.34 -0.01
C ILE A 37 -21.57 -19.70 0.62
N SER A 38 -21.42 -20.70 -0.25
CA SER A 38 -21.31 -22.14 -0.01
C SER A 38 -20.36 -22.62 1.11
N ASN A 39 -20.84 -23.60 1.87
CA ASN A 39 -20.22 -24.22 3.07
C ASN A 39 -18.91 -25.02 2.85
N SER A 40 -18.27 -24.96 1.69
CA SER A 40 -17.03 -25.73 1.44
C SER A 40 -15.72 -25.00 1.81
N LEU A 41 -15.79 -23.74 2.26
CA LEU A 41 -14.62 -22.95 2.69
C LEU A 41 -14.68 -22.47 4.15
N LYS A 42 -15.69 -22.89 4.93
CA LYS A 42 -15.84 -22.52 6.35
C LYS A 42 -15.57 -23.72 7.26
N ARG A 43 -14.30 -23.94 7.63
CA ARG A 43 -13.96 -24.56 8.92
C ARG A 43 -12.84 -23.76 9.57
N GLY A 44 -13.26 -22.72 10.28
CA GLY A 44 -12.52 -22.09 11.37
C GLY A 44 -13.54 -21.78 12.44
N MET A 45 -13.41 -22.40 13.62
CA MET A 45 -14.35 -22.23 14.73
C MET A 45 -14.29 -20.78 15.23
N LEU A 46 -15.44 -20.10 15.21
CA LEU A 46 -15.66 -18.91 16.02
C LEU A 46 -16.06 -19.41 17.41
N ASN A 47 -15.15 -19.35 18.37
CA ASN A 47 -15.53 -19.45 19.78
C ASN A 47 -16.00 -18.07 20.21
N GLU A 48 -17.31 -17.85 20.19
CA GLU A 48 -17.94 -16.80 20.99
C GLU A 48 -17.85 -17.23 22.45
N LEU A 49 -16.99 -16.58 23.22
CA LEU A 49 -17.00 -16.69 24.68
C LEU A 49 -18.11 -15.77 25.18
N ILE A 50 -19.23 -16.39 25.57
CA ILE A 50 -20.25 -15.78 26.43
C ILE A 50 -19.62 -15.70 27.83
N GLU A 51 -19.45 -14.49 28.36
CA GLU A 51 -19.16 -14.30 29.78
C GLU A 51 -20.44 -14.60 30.57
N PRO A 52 -20.46 -15.58 31.50
CA PRO A 52 -21.53 -15.64 32.47
C PRO A 52 -21.23 -14.61 33.57
N GLU A 53 -22.17 -13.70 33.80
CA GLU A 53 -22.26 -12.98 35.07
C GLU A 53 -22.46 -14.01 36.18
N ASN A 54 -21.55 -14.04 37.17
CA ASN A 54 -21.85 -14.29 38.58
C ASN A 54 -20.60 -14.07 39.45
N ASP A 55 -20.81 -13.30 40.51
CA ASP A 55 -19.93 -13.09 41.66
C ASP A 55 -19.49 -14.42 42.29
N ASP A 56 -18.20 -14.56 42.66
CA ASP A 56 -17.75 -14.51 44.07
C ASP A 56 -16.22 -14.75 44.17
N ASP A 57 -15.71 -14.41 45.34
CA ASP A 57 -14.35 -14.12 45.80
C ASP A 57 -13.18 -15.13 45.56
N GLN A 58 -11.94 -14.58 45.60
CA GLN A 58 -10.61 -15.16 45.92
C GLN A 58 -9.61 -15.68 44.82
N ASN A 59 -8.42 -15.03 44.83
CA ASN A 59 -7.06 -15.40 44.34
C ASN A 59 -6.63 -15.12 42.88
N PRO A 60 -5.30 -14.98 42.62
CA PRO A 60 -4.38 -13.89 42.94
C PRO A 60 -4.05 -13.04 41.69
N GLU A 61 -3.44 -11.86 41.86
CA GLU A 61 -3.18 -10.88 40.79
C GLU A 61 -2.67 -11.48 39.45
N PRO A 62 -3.32 -11.20 38.31
CA PRO A 62 -2.75 -11.52 37.01
C PRO A 62 -1.56 -10.59 36.78
N SER A 63 -0.36 -11.17 36.68
CA SER A 63 0.88 -10.48 36.34
C SER A 63 0.63 -9.50 35.19
N LEU A 64 0.67 -8.19 35.51
CA LEU A 64 0.48 -7.10 34.55
C LEU A 64 1.37 -7.33 33.33
N LEU A 65 0.74 -7.66 32.20
CA LEU A 65 1.37 -7.67 30.88
C LEU A 65 2.00 -6.28 30.66
N ARG A 66 3.30 -6.15 30.96
CA ARG A 66 4.05 -4.91 30.76
C ARG A 66 3.98 -4.58 29.27
N LYS A 67 3.24 -3.52 28.93
CA LYS A 67 3.21 -2.98 27.57
C LYS A 67 4.66 -2.71 27.15
N PRO A 68 5.10 -3.16 25.96
CA PRO A 68 6.48 -2.99 25.55
C PRO A 68 6.84 -1.50 25.53
N VAL A 69 7.97 -1.15 26.14
CA VAL A 69 8.51 0.21 26.04
C VAL A 69 8.83 0.45 24.57
N VAL A 70 8.16 1.43 23.98
CA VAL A 70 8.35 1.84 22.58
C VAL A 70 8.95 3.23 22.54
N CYS A 71 9.87 3.48 21.60
CA CYS A 71 10.42 4.82 21.43
C CYS A 71 9.32 5.82 21.05
N ALA A 72 9.56 7.11 21.26
CA ALA A 72 8.57 8.16 20.99
C ALA A 72 8.06 8.12 19.53
N ARG A 73 8.92 7.77 18.57
CA ARG A 73 8.55 7.56 17.16
C ARG A 73 7.58 6.38 17.01
N CYS A 74 7.92 5.18 17.50
CA CYS A 74 7.06 4.00 17.42
C CYS A 74 5.73 4.20 18.15
N HIS A 75 5.73 4.87 19.30
CA HIS A 75 4.50 5.24 20.02
C HIS A 75 3.61 6.15 19.16
N CYS A 76 4.18 7.19 18.53
CA CYS A 76 3.41 8.09 17.69
C CYS A 76 2.89 7.43 16.41
N LEU A 77 3.69 6.55 15.81
CA LEU A 77 3.28 5.72 14.70
C LEU A 77 2.11 4.80 15.06
N ARG A 78 2.17 4.11 16.20
CA ARG A 78 1.12 3.17 16.66
C ARG A 78 -0.18 3.86 17.05
N HIS A 79 -0.10 4.94 17.83
CA HIS A 79 -1.31 5.55 18.41
C HIS A 79 -1.91 6.68 17.57
N TYR A 80 -1.09 7.36 16.77
CA TYR A 80 -1.52 8.54 16.02
C TYR A 80 -1.33 8.39 14.51
N GLY A 81 -0.69 7.31 14.04
CA GLY A 81 -0.43 7.12 12.61
C GLY A 81 0.41 8.24 11.99
N ARG A 82 1.24 8.95 12.79
CA ARG A 82 2.09 10.06 12.35
C ARG A 82 3.43 10.04 13.07
N VAL A 83 4.50 10.47 12.38
CA VAL A 83 5.80 10.76 13.00
C VAL A 83 5.77 12.19 13.53
N ARG A 84 6.48 12.49 14.62
CA ARG A 84 6.52 13.83 15.20
C ARG A 84 7.20 14.84 14.27
N ASP A 85 8.28 14.41 13.63
CA ASP A 85 9.02 15.21 12.66
C ASP A 85 9.16 14.43 11.33
N PRO A 86 8.40 14.81 10.29
CA PRO A 86 8.52 14.21 8.97
C PRO A 86 9.88 14.47 8.31
N THR A 87 10.57 15.54 8.66
CA THR A 87 11.86 15.90 8.02
C THR A 87 12.99 14.96 8.45
N VAL A 88 12.94 14.47 9.70
CA VAL A 88 13.90 13.50 10.25
C VAL A 88 13.70 12.11 9.65
N GLU A 89 12.50 11.78 9.19
CA GLU A 89 12.22 10.50 8.54
C GLU A 89 13.01 10.33 7.24
N ASN A 90 13.19 11.42 6.48
CA ASN A 90 13.99 11.45 5.26
C ASN A 90 15.51 11.36 5.51
N LEU A 91 15.94 11.53 6.76
CA LEU A 91 17.34 11.43 7.18
C LEU A 91 17.72 10.04 7.66
N LEU A 92 16.76 9.11 7.73
CA LEU A 92 17.04 7.73 8.10
C LEU A 92 17.79 7.04 6.95
N PRO A 93 18.92 6.39 7.22
CA PRO A 93 19.67 5.70 6.19
C PRO A 93 18.85 4.54 5.62
N ASP A 94 18.89 4.39 4.30
CA ASP A 94 18.34 3.22 3.63
C ASP A 94 19.00 1.96 4.17
N PHE A 95 18.21 0.90 4.34
CA PHE A 95 18.74 -0.38 4.79
C PHE A 95 19.62 -1.01 3.70
N ASP A 96 20.93 -1.00 3.96
CA ASP A 96 21.92 -1.67 3.12
C ASP A 96 21.86 -3.18 3.32
N PHE A 97 21.05 -3.82 2.46
CA PHE A 97 20.89 -5.27 2.43
C PHE A 97 22.21 -5.99 2.13
N ASP A 98 23.02 -5.44 1.24
CA ASP A 98 24.20 -6.10 0.67
C ASP A 98 25.27 -6.24 1.75
N HIS A 99 25.53 -5.15 2.48
CA HIS A 99 26.48 -5.14 3.58
C HIS A 99 26.03 -6.00 4.78
N THR A 100 24.72 -6.07 5.03
CA THR A 100 24.18 -6.65 6.28
C THR A 100 23.78 -8.12 6.14
N VAL A 101 23.10 -8.47 5.06
CA VAL A 101 22.56 -9.81 4.80
C VAL A 101 23.34 -10.51 3.68
N GLY A 102 23.82 -9.77 2.67
CA GLY A 102 24.59 -10.33 1.55
C GLY A 102 25.79 -11.18 2.00
N ARG A 103 26.58 -10.68 2.96
CA ARG A 103 27.69 -11.46 3.56
C ARG A 103 27.26 -12.77 4.23
N LYS A 104 26.07 -12.79 4.84
CA LYS A 104 25.52 -13.99 5.49
C LYS A 104 24.94 -14.98 4.48
N LEU A 105 24.45 -14.48 3.34
CA LEU A 105 23.97 -15.30 2.22
C LEU A 105 25.11 -15.97 1.45
N ASN A 106 26.24 -15.28 1.31
CA ASN A 106 27.43 -15.81 0.63
C ASN A 106 28.28 -16.71 1.54
N SER A 107 27.88 -16.89 2.81
CA SER A 107 28.61 -17.77 3.72
C SER A 107 28.33 -19.23 3.39
N THR A 108 29.39 -19.94 2.98
CA THR A 108 29.37 -21.37 2.62
C THR A 108 29.22 -22.30 3.83
N ALA A 109 29.48 -21.79 5.04
CA ALA A 109 29.43 -22.53 6.29
C ALA A 109 28.33 -21.96 7.22
N GLY A 110 27.57 -22.84 7.86
CA GLY A 110 26.63 -22.46 8.92
C GLY A 110 25.21 -22.97 8.75
N ALA A 111 24.28 -22.33 9.45
CA ALA A 111 22.86 -22.67 9.45
C ALA A 111 22.21 -22.46 8.08
N ARG A 112 21.24 -23.31 7.73
CA ARG A 112 20.43 -23.17 6.51
C ARG A 112 19.83 -21.76 6.45
N THR A 113 19.89 -21.14 5.27
CA THR A 113 19.34 -19.80 5.07
C THR A 113 18.08 -19.87 4.21
N VAL A 114 17.00 -19.29 4.72
CA VAL A 114 15.74 -19.07 4.01
C VAL A 114 15.53 -17.57 3.86
N VAL A 115 15.20 -17.14 2.65
CA VAL A 115 14.94 -15.74 2.30
C VAL A 115 13.46 -15.64 1.95
N LEU A 116 12.67 -15.03 2.83
CA LEU A 116 11.28 -14.70 2.56
C LEU A 116 11.24 -13.37 1.81
N VAL A 117 10.97 -13.42 0.51
CA VAL A 117 10.79 -12.23 -0.33
C VAL A 117 9.31 -11.87 -0.30
N VAL A 118 8.96 -10.83 0.44
CA VAL A 118 7.58 -10.38 0.65
C VAL A 118 7.22 -9.31 -0.37
N VAL A 119 6.17 -9.54 -1.13
CA VAL A 119 5.70 -8.64 -2.20
C VAL A 119 4.18 -8.42 -2.13
N ASP A 120 3.75 -7.22 -2.49
CA ASP A 120 2.33 -6.85 -2.55
C ASP A 120 1.71 -7.35 -3.86
N ALA A 121 0.61 -8.10 -3.80
CA ALA A 121 -0.07 -8.61 -4.98
C ALA A 121 -0.58 -7.50 -5.93
N ALA A 122 -1.05 -6.38 -5.36
CA ALA A 122 -1.64 -5.28 -6.12
C ALA A 122 -0.59 -4.28 -6.64
N ASP A 123 0.62 -4.30 -6.09
CA ASP A 123 1.77 -3.48 -6.52
C ASP A 123 3.04 -4.32 -6.62
N PHE A 124 2.97 -5.42 -7.38
CA PHE A 124 4.08 -6.38 -7.48
C PHE A 124 5.38 -5.72 -7.93
N ASP A 125 5.36 -5.00 -9.06
CA ASP A 125 6.56 -4.38 -9.63
C ASP A 125 7.11 -3.26 -8.75
N GLY A 126 6.23 -2.51 -8.08
CA GLY A 126 6.64 -1.51 -7.12
C GLY A 126 7.27 -2.15 -5.88
N SER A 127 6.76 -3.27 -5.38
CA SER A 127 7.20 -3.87 -4.12
C SER A 127 8.33 -4.92 -4.26
N PHE A 128 8.54 -5.47 -5.46
CA PHE A 128 9.51 -6.54 -5.69
C PHE A 128 10.96 -6.03 -5.64
N PRO A 129 11.81 -6.53 -4.71
CA PRO A 129 13.16 -6.01 -4.50
C PRO A 129 14.15 -6.58 -5.53
N LYS A 130 14.13 -6.05 -6.76
CA LYS A 130 14.94 -6.51 -7.92
C LYS A 130 16.44 -6.66 -7.60
N LYS A 131 17.02 -5.71 -6.87
CA LYS A 131 18.45 -5.74 -6.48
C LYS A 131 18.76 -6.95 -5.58
N VAL A 132 17.94 -7.15 -4.54
CA VAL A 132 18.06 -8.29 -3.62
C VAL A 132 17.84 -9.61 -4.36
N ALA A 133 16.84 -9.69 -5.23
CA ALA A 133 16.54 -10.88 -6.02
C ALA A 133 17.74 -11.32 -6.88
N LYS A 134 18.41 -10.37 -7.55
CA LYS A 134 19.61 -10.64 -8.36
C LYS A 134 20.78 -11.12 -7.51
N LEU A 135 21.02 -10.49 -6.36
CA LEU A 135 22.10 -10.87 -5.45
C LEU A 135 21.90 -12.25 -4.86
N VAL A 136 20.69 -12.56 -4.39
CA VAL A 136 20.38 -13.88 -3.86
C VAL A 136 20.49 -14.94 -4.95
N SER A 137 20.07 -14.64 -6.18
CA SER A 137 20.22 -15.57 -7.31
C SER A 137 21.69 -15.83 -7.67
N ALA A 138 22.53 -14.78 -7.70
CA ALA A 138 23.97 -14.93 -7.90
C ALA A 138 24.61 -15.80 -6.79
N ALA A 139 24.26 -15.54 -5.52
CA ALA A 139 24.71 -16.35 -4.40
C ALA A 139 24.26 -17.82 -4.50
N ILE A 140 23.06 -18.09 -5.02
CA ILE A 140 22.58 -19.45 -5.27
C ILE A 140 23.41 -20.14 -6.35
N ASP A 141 23.70 -19.44 -7.46
CA ASP A 141 24.46 -19.99 -8.59
C ASP A 141 25.90 -20.33 -8.17
N GLU A 142 26.57 -19.43 -7.46
CA GLU A 142 27.92 -19.63 -6.92
C GLU A 142 27.98 -20.80 -5.94
N ASN A 143 27.07 -20.84 -4.95
CA ASN A 143 27.04 -21.90 -3.95
C ASN A 143 26.66 -23.26 -4.55
N TYR A 144 25.80 -23.28 -5.58
CA TYR A 144 25.42 -24.51 -6.26
C TYR A 144 26.56 -25.08 -7.11
N ALA A 145 27.35 -24.22 -7.77
CA ALA A 145 28.57 -24.64 -8.48
C ALA A 145 29.60 -25.22 -7.49
N ALA A 146 29.85 -24.54 -6.37
CA ALA A 146 30.73 -25.01 -5.32
C ALA A 146 30.29 -26.37 -4.74
N TRP A 147 28.98 -26.57 -4.56
CA TRP A 147 28.43 -27.86 -4.10
C TRP A 147 28.69 -28.99 -5.09
N LYS A 148 28.54 -28.75 -6.41
CA LYS A 148 28.88 -29.73 -7.45
C LYS A 148 30.36 -30.09 -7.49
N GLU A 149 31.23 -29.16 -7.11
CA GLU A 149 32.69 -29.37 -6.98
C GLU A 149 33.08 -30.08 -5.67
N GLY A 150 32.12 -30.52 -4.86
CA GLY A 150 32.38 -31.22 -3.59
C GLY A 150 32.71 -30.30 -2.42
N LYS A 151 32.55 -28.98 -2.55
CA LYS A 151 32.72 -28.02 -1.44
C LYS A 151 31.42 -27.94 -0.62
N SER A 152 31.54 -27.63 0.68
CA SER A 152 30.38 -27.35 1.52
C SER A 152 29.70 -26.06 1.04
N GLY A 153 28.52 -26.16 0.42
CA GLY A 153 27.75 -25.00 -0.05
C GLY A 153 26.41 -24.89 0.68
N ASN A 154 26.22 -23.81 1.45
CA ASN A 154 24.91 -23.49 2.03
C ASN A 154 24.08 -22.73 0.99
N VAL A 155 23.33 -23.45 0.15
CA VAL A 155 22.49 -22.83 -0.89
C VAL A 155 21.28 -22.14 -0.24
N PRO A 156 21.10 -20.81 -0.42
CA PRO A 156 19.93 -20.09 0.08
C PRO A 156 18.63 -20.59 -0.55
N ARG A 157 17.57 -20.71 0.25
CA ARG A 157 16.23 -21.06 -0.22
C ARG A 157 15.38 -19.81 -0.31
N VAL A 158 14.98 -19.42 -1.53
CA VAL A 158 14.09 -18.27 -1.75
C VAL A 158 12.65 -18.74 -1.69
N VAL A 159 11.87 -18.15 -0.79
CA VAL A 159 10.41 -18.32 -0.69
C VAL A 159 9.78 -16.99 -1.06
N LEU A 160 9.03 -16.97 -2.16
CA LEU A 160 8.33 -15.76 -2.60
C LEU A 160 6.94 -15.72 -1.96
N VAL A 161 6.69 -14.71 -1.15
CA VAL A 161 5.43 -14.53 -0.43
C VAL A 161 4.68 -13.35 -1.02
N VAL A 162 3.58 -13.65 -1.70
CA VAL A 162 2.68 -12.66 -2.30
C VAL A 162 1.58 -12.35 -1.30
N THR A 163 1.61 -11.16 -0.72
CA THR A 163 0.68 -10.71 0.31
C THR A 163 -0.49 -9.92 -0.27
N LYS A 164 -1.51 -9.69 0.56
CA LYS A 164 -2.69 -8.87 0.23
C LYS A 164 -3.49 -9.39 -0.97
N ILE A 165 -3.52 -10.72 -1.14
CA ILE A 165 -4.30 -11.35 -2.21
C ILE A 165 -5.81 -11.08 -2.07
N ASP A 166 -6.27 -10.71 -0.87
CA ASP A 166 -7.64 -10.27 -0.59
C ASP A 166 -8.02 -8.95 -1.27
N LEU A 167 -7.03 -8.20 -1.79
CA LEU A 167 -7.26 -6.99 -2.57
C LEU A 167 -7.46 -7.29 -4.06
N LEU A 168 -7.14 -8.50 -4.52
CA LEU A 168 -7.39 -8.91 -5.90
C LEU A 168 -8.83 -9.45 -6.04
N PRO A 169 -9.44 -9.33 -7.23
CA PRO A 169 -10.77 -9.86 -7.48
C PRO A 169 -10.84 -11.37 -7.24
N SER A 170 -11.91 -11.81 -6.60
CA SER A 170 -12.17 -13.24 -6.35
C SER A 170 -12.29 -14.11 -7.61
N SER A 171 -12.51 -13.50 -8.79
CA SER A 171 -12.53 -14.21 -10.08
C SER A 171 -11.14 -14.69 -10.54
N LEU A 172 -10.07 -14.14 -9.98
CA LEU A 172 -8.71 -14.48 -10.38
C LEU A 172 -8.32 -15.88 -9.89
N SER A 173 -8.06 -16.78 -10.83
CA SER A 173 -7.54 -18.12 -10.53
C SER A 173 -6.21 -18.07 -9.77
N PRO A 174 -6.07 -18.77 -8.62
CA PRO A 174 -4.80 -18.88 -7.91
C PRO A 174 -3.66 -19.43 -8.76
N THR A 175 -3.96 -20.42 -9.63
CA THR A 175 -2.97 -21.02 -10.54
C THR A 175 -2.44 -20.00 -11.56
N ARG A 176 -3.35 -19.18 -12.13
CA ARG A 176 -2.95 -18.10 -13.04
C ARG A 176 -2.08 -17.07 -12.33
N LEU A 177 -2.49 -16.66 -11.12
CA LEU A 177 -1.75 -15.70 -10.32
C LEU A 177 -0.34 -16.21 -9.99
N GLU A 178 -0.21 -17.46 -9.53
CA GLU A 178 1.10 -18.06 -9.24
C GLU A 178 1.99 -18.10 -10.49
N HIS A 179 1.44 -18.53 -11.63
CA HIS A 179 2.19 -18.55 -12.89
C HIS A 179 2.67 -17.15 -13.29
N TRP A 180 1.78 -16.16 -13.24
CA TRP A 180 2.12 -14.75 -13.53
C TRP A 180 3.23 -14.24 -12.60
N VAL A 181 3.08 -14.47 -11.29
CA VAL A 181 4.06 -14.06 -10.27
C VAL A 181 5.42 -14.68 -10.53
N ARG A 182 5.49 -15.98 -10.84
CA ARG A 182 6.76 -16.66 -11.13
C ARG A 182 7.44 -16.07 -12.37
N THR A 183 6.68 -15.81 -13.43
CA THR A 183 7.19 -15.19 -14.65
C THR A 183 7.74 -13.80 -14.36
N ARG A 184 6.99 -12.96 -13.65
CA ARG A 184 7.42 -11.61 -13.27
C ARG A 184 8.62 -11.59 -12.33
N ALA A 185 8.67 -12.50 -11.37
CA ALA A 185 9.80 -12.62 -10.46
C ALA A 185 11.09 -13.03 -11.20
N ARG A 186 10.99 -13.92 -12.21
CA ARG A 186 12.12 -14.31 -13.08
C ARG A 186 12.63 -13.12 -13.89
N GLU A 187 11.74 -12.35 -14.51
CA GLU A 187 12.08 -11.11 -15.22
C GLU A 187 12.71 -10.06 -14.28
N GLY A 188 12.29 -10.04 -13.01
CA GLY A 188 12.88 -9.22 -11.94
C GLY A 188 14.24 -9.70 -11.44
N GLY A 189 14.73 -10.86 -11.90
CA GLY A 189 16.03 -11.42 -11.54
C GLY A 189 16.01 -12.51 -10.46
N ALA A 190 14.84 -13.00 -10.03
CA ALA A 190 14.71 -14.19 -9.19
C ALA A 190 14.49 -15.44 -10.06
N SER A 191 15.57 -16.00 -10.60
CA SER A 191 15.51 -17.18 -11.49
C SER A 191 15.17 -18.46 -10.73
N LYS A 192 15.64 -18.59 -9.49
CA LYS A 192 15.52 -19.79 -8.64
C LYS A 192 14.67 -19.51 -7.41
N ILE A 193 13.38 -19.81 -7.54
CA ILE A 193 12.39 -19.69 -6.45
C ILE A 193 12.04 -21.10 -5.97
N THR A 194 12.22 -21.36 -4.68
CA THR A 194 11.95 -22.67 -4.05
C THR A 194 10.45 -22.93 -3.99
N SER A 195 9.69 -21.96 -3.50
CA SER A 195 8.23 -22.02 -3.35
C SER A 195 7.62 -20.63 -3.47
N VAL A 196 6.35 -20.59 -3.87
CA VAL A 196 5.53 -19.38 -3.95
C VAL A 196 4.32 -19.58 -3.05
N HIS A 197 4.05 -18.62 -2.18
CA HIS A 197 2.89 -18.63 -1.29
C HIS A 197 2.03 -17.40 -1.52
N LEU A 198 0.75 -17.63 -1.76
CA LEU A 198 -0.27 -16.59 -1.89
C LEU A 198 -0.95 -16.44 -0.51
N VAL A 199 -0.85 -15.27 0.11
CA VAL A 199 -1.31 -15.06 1.49
C VAL A 199 -2.11 -13.78 1.67
N SER A 200 -3.07 -13.83 2.60
CA SER A 200 -3.69 -12.64 3.18
C SER A 200 -3.51 -12.70 4.69
N ALA A 201 -2.70 -11.80 5.22
CA ALA A 201 -2.46 -11.69 6.66
C ALA A 201 -3.67 -11.13 7.42
N VAL A 202 -4.59 -10.44 6.73
CA VAL A 202 -5.82 -9.85 7.31
C VAL A 202 -6.97 -10.86 7.32
N ARG A 203 -6.97 -11.81 6.37
CA ARG A 203 -8.01 -12.84 6.25
C ARG A 203 -7.55 -14.22 6.75
N ASP A 204 -6.32 -14.31 7.26
CA ASP A 204 -5.65 -15.56 7.65
C ASP A 204 -5.58 -16.61 6.51
N TRP A 205 -5.51 -16.17 5.26
CA TRP A 205 -5.42 -17.07 4.10
C TRP A 205 -3.97 -17.47 3.82
N GLY A 206 -3.74 -18.76 3.61
CA GLY A 206 -2.44 -19.31 3.19
C GLY A 206 -1.32 -19.29 4.25
N LEU A 207 -1.57 -18.71 5.44
CA LEU A 207 -0.54 -18.54 6.48
C LEU A 207 0.00 -19.86 7.01
N LYS A 208 -0.87 -20.86 7.22
CA LYS A 208 -0.46 -22.18 7.70
C LYS A 208 0.49 -22.88 6.73
N ASN A 209 0.12 -22.92 5.45
CA ASN A 209 0.93 -23.55 4.40
C ASN A 209 2.30 -22.86 4.25
N LEU A 210 2.32 -21.52 4.32
CA LEU A 210 3.56 -20.75 4.36
C LEU A 210 4.41 -21.12 5.57
N PHE A 211 3.81 -21.17 6.75
CA PHE A 211 4.52 -21.49 7.99
C PHE A 211 5.14 -22.89 7.93
N ASP A 212 4.35 -23.90 7.57
CA ASP A 212 4.79 -25.29 7.50
C ASP A 212 5.96 -25.47 6.51
N ASP A 213 5.88 -24.84 5.33
CA ASP A 213 6.96 -24.85 4.33
C ASP A 213 8.22 -24.15 4.84
N VAL A 214 8.09 -22.96 5.45
CA VAL A 214 9.24 -22.22 6.00
C VAL A 214 9.93 -22.98 7.12
N VAL A 215 9.17 -23.63 8.00
CA VAL A 215 9.70 -24.50 9.06
C VAL A 215 10.47 -25.69 8.46
N GLY A 216 9.90 -26.35 7.44
CA GLY A 216 10.55 -27.46 6.73
C GLY A 216 11.86 -27.04 6.05
N LEU A 217 11.85 -25.89 5.37
CA LEU A 217 13.02 -25.34 4.65
C LEU A 217 14.12 -24.88 5.61
N ALA A 218 13.77 -24.21 6.72
CA ALA A 218 14.72 -23.73 7.71
C ALA A 218 15.36 -24.88 8.53
N GLY A 219 14.57 -25.90 8.86
CA GLY A 219 15.00 -26.98 9.76
C GLY A 219 15.31 -26.47 11.19
N PRO A 220 15.94 -27.29 12.05
CA PRO A 220 15.98 -27.04 13.49
C PRO A 220 16.89 -25.88 13.95
N ARG A 221 17.79 -25.41 13.07
CA ARG A 221 18.80 -24.38 13.39
C ARG A 221 18.89 -23.28 12.31
N GLY A 222 17.94 -23.24 11.38
CA GLY A 222 17.98 -22.33 10.23
C GLY A 222 17.77 -20.86 10.57
N ASN A 223 18.21 -19.98 9.68
CA ASN A 223 17.97 -18.54 9.73
C ASN A 223 17.00 -18.14 8.61
N VAL A 224 15.90 -17.49 8.97
CA VAL A 224 14.87 -17.00 8.07
C VAL A 224 14.94 -15.47 8.03
N TRP A 225 15.11 -14.89 6.84
CA TRP A 225 15.21 -13.45 6.64
C TRP A 225 13.99 -12.94 5.88
N ALA A 226 13.17 -12.11 6.51
CA ALA A 226 12.02 -11.48 5.87
C ALA A 226 12.43 -10.14 5.25
N ILE A 227 12.35 -10.03 3.92
CA ILE A 227 12.79 -8.88 3.15
C ILE A 227 11.68 -8.48 2.18
N GLY A 228 11.44 -7.18 2.03
CA GLY A 228 10.48 -6.65 1.08
C GLY A 228 10.43 -5.13 1.16
N ALA A 229 9.71 -4.51 0.23
CA ALA A 229 9.50 -3.07 0.26
C ALA A 229 8.73 -2.62 1.52
N GLN A 230 8.87 -1.34 1.88
CA GLN A 230 8.28 -0.71 3.07
C GLN A 230 6.77 -0.93 3.22
N ASN A 231 6.03 -1.10 2.11
CA ASN A 231 4.57 -1.28 2.08
C ASN A 231 4.12 -2.69 1.68
N ALA A 232 5.04 -3.66 1.54
CA ALA A 232 4.73 -5.02 1.09
C ALA A 232 3.94 -5.87 2.12
N GLY A 233 3.67 -5.35 3.32
CA GLY A 233 2.92 -6.08 4.36
C GLY A 233 3.75 -7.06 5.20
N LYS A 234 5.09 -6.94 5.17
CA LYS A 234 6.02 -7.80 5.93
C LYS A 234 5.73 -7.86 7.43
N SER A 235 5.58 -6.71 8.10
CA SER A 235 5.33 -6.70 9.55
C SER A 235 3.96 -7.28 9.89
N THR A 236 2.93 -7.00 9.09
CA THR A 236 1.60 -7.62 9.24
C THR A 236 1.68 -9.13 9.09
N LEU A 237 2.40 -9.62 8.08
CA LEU A 237 2.61 -11.05 7.84
C LEU A 237 3.27 -11.74 9.04
N ILE A 238 4.38 -11.18 9.56
CA ILE A 238 5.10 -11.76 10.70
C ILE A 238 4.22 -11.81 11.95
N ASN A 239 3.44 -10.76 12.19
CA ASN A 239 2.52 -10.72 13.33
C ASN A 239 1.40 -11.76 13.20
N SER A 240 0.79 -11.90 12.01
CA SER A 240 -0.27 -12.89 11.79
C SER A 240 0.24 -14.33 11.90
N ILE A 241 1.43 -14.63 11.35
CA ILE A 241 2.08 -15.94 11.56
C ILE A 241 2.30 -16.18 13.05
N GLY A 242 2.75 -15.15 13.77
CA GLY A 242 2.97 -15.22 15.19
C GLY A 242 1.71 -15.56 16.01
N GLN A 243 0.61 -14.88 15.73
CA GLN A 243 -0.67 -15.13 16.39
C GLN A 243 -1.19 -16.55 16.10
N HIS A 244 -1.03 -17.02 14.85
CA HIS A 244 -1.50 -18.34 14.42
C HIS A 244 -0.81 -19.51 15.12
N VAL A 245 0.47 -19.35 15.51
CA VAL A 245 1.29 -20.41 16.13
C VAL A 245 1.08 -20.49 17.65
N GLY A 246 0.25 -19.62 18.24
CA GLY A 246 -0.09 -19.66 19.66
C GLY A 246 1.02 -19.19 20.60
N GLY A 247 2.07 -18.55 20.05
CA GLY A 247 3.13 -17.93 20.85
C GLY A 247 2.63 -16.65 21.51
N LYS A 248 2.96 -16.44 22.79
CA LYS A 248 2.91 -15.12 23.46
C LYS A 248 3.94 -14.20 22.79
N ILE A 249 3.63 -13.71 21.60
CA ILE A 249 4.52 -12.79 20.90
C ILE A 249 4.26 -11.40 21.44
N VAL A 250 5.28 -10.87 22.10
CA VAL A 250 5.39 -9.45 22.45
C VAL A 250 5.13 -8.68 21.16
N HIS A 251 4.02 -7.93 21.10
CA HIS A 251 3.53 -7.25 19.88
C HIS A 251 4.62 -6.46 19.14
N LEU A 252 5.10 -7.06 18.04
CA LEU A 252 6.10 -6.51 17.16
C LEU A 252 5.43 -5.55 16.16
N THR A 253 5.35 -4.28 16.53
CA THR A 253 5.20 -3.14 15.61
C THR A 253 3.99 -3.16 14.65
N GLU A 254 2.79 -2.97 15.19
CA GLU A 254 1.53 -2.78 14.43
C GLU A 254 1.22 -1.30 14.07
N ALA A 255 2.18 -0.54 13.52
CA ALA A 255 1.78 0.72 12.90
C ALA A 255 1.62 0.50 11.38
N PRO A 256 0.47 0.84 10.77
CA PRO A 256 0.26 0.76 9.32
C PRO A 256 0.94 1.94 8.62
N VAL A 257 2.23 2.15 8.90
CA VAL A 257 2.98 3.30 8.44
C VAL A 257 4.27 2.84 7.76
N PRO A 258 4.60 3.36 6.57
CA PRO A 258 5.90 3.09 5.97
C PRO A 258 7.03 3.45 6.97
N GLY A 259 7.96 2.51 7.22
CA GLY A 259 9.19 2.77 8.00
C GLY A 259 9.16 2.25 9.43
N THR A 260 8.21 1.38 9.74
CA THR A 260 8.01 0.84 11.09
C THR A 260 9.23 0.13 11.70
N THR A 261 10.07 -0.51 10.89
CA THR A 261 11.27 -1.26 11.32
C THR A 261 12.53 -0.49 10.96
N LEU A 262 13.23 0.09 11.96
CA LEU A 262 14.47 0.88 11.76
C LEU A 262 15.76 0.05 11.80
N GLY A 263 15.70 -1.19 12.26
CA GLY A 263 16.85 -2.11 12.31
C GLY A 263 16.39 -3.56 12.27
N ILE A 264 17.31 -4.51 12.08
CA ILE A 264 16.96 -5.94 12.04
C ILE A 264 16.45 -6.37 13.41
N VAL A 265 15.22 -6.87 13.46
CA VAL A 265 14.61 -7.40 14.68
C VAL A 265 14.60 -8.91 14.61
N ARG A 266 15.18 -9.56 15.61
CA ARG A 266 15.02 -11.01 15.79
C ARG A 266 13.66 -11.27 16.41
N VAL A 267 12.86 -12.07 15.72
CA VAL A 267 11.53 -12.49 16.18
C VAL A 267 11.69 -13.81 16.93
N GLU A 268 11.43 -13.77 18.23
CA GLU A 268 11.53 -14.94 19.11
C GLU A 268 10.18 -15.65 19.26
N GLY A 269 10.22 -16.98 19.42
CA GLY A 269 9.02 -17.78 19.68
C GLY A 269 8.10 -18.07 18.49
N VAL A 270 8.45 -17.63 17.27
CA VAL A 270 7.67 -17.93 16.05
C VAL A 270 8.06 -19.26 15.42
N LEU A 271 9.35 -19.48 15.20
CA LEU A 271 9.84 -20.73 14.61
C LEU A 271 10.11 -21.76 15.72
N PRO A 272 9.83 -23.05 15.48
CA PRO A 272 10.14 -24.09 16.44
C PRO A 272 11.65 -24.25 16.60
N SER A 273 12.06 -24.87 17.71
CA SER A 273 13.46 -25.23 18.02
C SER A 273 14.43 -24.03 18.07
N GLN A 274 15.65 -24.16 17.51
CA GLN A 274 16.67 -23.11 17.54
C GLN A 274 16.68 -22.24 16.26
N ALA A 275 15.70 -22.42 15.37
CA ALA A 275 15.56 -21.62 14.18
C ALA A 275 15.25 -20.16 14.53
N LYS A 276 15.74 -19.22 13.70
CA LYS A 276 15.68 -17.78 13.98
C LYS A 276 14.99 -17.06 12.82
N LEU A 277 13.98 -16.27 13.13
CA LEU A 277 13.35 -15.36 12.18
C LEU A 277 13.87 -13.94 12.39
N PHE A 278 14.30 -13.29 11.32
CA PHE A 278 14.80 -11.93 11.30
C PHE A 278 13.90 -11.05 10.43
N ASP A 279 13.27 -10.06 11.05
CA ASP A 279 12.55 -8.99 10.37
C ASP A 279 13.55 -7.90 9.94
N THR A 280 13.72 -7.66 8.65
CA THR A 280 14.57 -6.55 8.18
C THR A 280 13.76 -5.27 8.07
N PRO A 281 14.38 -4.07 8.11
CA PRO A 281 13.74 -2.86 7.63
C PRO A 281 13.16 -3.03 6.23
N GLY A 282 12.05 -2.36 5.96
CA GLY A 282 11.44 -2.36 4.63
C GLY A 282 12.30 -1.56 3.67
N LEU A 283 12.56 -2.12 2.49
CA LEU A 283 13.36 -1.46 1.46
C LEU A 283 12.58 -0.25 0.90
N LEU A 284 13.25 0.91 0.83
CA LEU A 284 12.71 2.08 0.18
C LEU A 284 12.93 1.95 -1.33
N HIS A 285 11.86 2.15 -2.10
CA HIS A 285 11.91 2.13 -3.55
C HIS A 285 11.59 3.54 -4.07
N PRO A 286 12.61 4.39 -4.35
CA PRO A 286 12.40 5.80 -4.73
C PRO A 286 11.60 6.00 -6.03
N HIS A 287 11.47 4.93 -6.81
CA HIS A 287 10.72 4.90 -8.06
C HIS A 287 9.22 4.61 -7.86
N GLN A 288 8.76 4.37 -6.62
CA GLN A 288 7.33 4.31 -6.28
C GLN A 288 6.78 5.70 -6.04
N ILE A 289 5.64 6.02 -6.65
CA ILE A 289 5.02 7.34 -6.50
C ILE A 289 4.59 7.62 -5.05
N SER A 290 4.18 6.58 -4.32
CA SER A 290 3.74 6.69 -2.92
C SER A 290 4.80 7.27 -1.98
N THR A 291 6.09 7.15 -2.32
CA THR A 291 7.19 7.72 -1.52
C THR A 291 7.23 9.25 -1.56
N ARG A 292 6.68 9.87 -2.61
CA ARG A 292 6.64 11.33 -2.79
C ARG A 292 5.37 11.97 -2.27
N LEU A 293 4.38 11.15 -1.91
CA LEU A 293 3.06 11.60 -1.47
C LEU A 293 3.04 11.88 0.03
N THR A 294 2.24 12.87 0.42
CA THR A 294 1.91 13.12 1.83
C THR A 294 1.06 11.97 2.38
N ARG A 295 0.92 11.87 3.71
CA ARG A 295 0.11 10.81 4.34
C ARG A 295 -1.35 10.80 3.90
N GLU A 296 -1.94 11.97 3.65
CA GLU A 296 -3.33 12.07 3.21
C GLU A 296 -3.47 11.55 1.78
N GLU A 297 -2.54 11.91 0.90
CA GLU A 297 -2.47 11.42 -0.48
C GLU A 297 -2.17 9.91 -0.53
N GLN A 298 -1.27 9.41 0.32
CA GLN A 298 -0.96 7.98 0.44
C GLN A 298 -2.20 7.16 0.80
N LYS A 299 -3.08 7.66 1.67
CA LYS A 299 -4.35 6.97 2.01
C LYS A 299 -5.31 6.86 0.81
N LEU A 300 -5.28 7.83 -0.11
CA LEU A 300 -6.08 7.78 -1.33
C LEU A 300 -5.52 6.76 -2.32
N VAL A 301 -4.20 6.70 -2.46
CA VAL A 301 -3.52 5.81 -3.40
C VAL A 301 -3.46 4.36 -2.92
N GLN A 302 -3.35 4.15 -1.60
CA GLN A 302 -3.26 2.83 -1.01
C GLN A 302 -4.49 1.99 -1.33
N ILE A 303 -4.26 0.86 -1.99
CA ILE A 303 -5.28 -0.16 -2.22
C ILE A 303 -5.54 -0.86 -0.89
N SER A 304 -6.71 -0.60 -0.32
CA SER A 304 -7.15 -1.12 0.99
C SER A 304 -8.49 -1.87 0.91
N LYS A 305 -9.05 -1.96 -0.30
CA LYS A 305 -10.27 -2.70 -0.63
C LYS A 305 -10.01 -3.52 -1.88
N GLU A 306 -10.81 -4.56 -2.07
CA GLU A 306 -10.83 -5.34 -3.30
C GLU A 306 -10.90 -4.40 -4.51
N LEU A 307 -9.97 -4.60 -5.42
CA LEU A 307 -9.84 -3.85 -6.65
C LEU A 307 -11.09 -4.04 -7.52
N LYS A 308 -11.61 -2.94 -8.04
CA LYS A 308 -12.76 -2.94 -8.93
C LYS A 308 -12.34 -2.48 -10.33
N PRO A 309 -12.68 -3.23 -11.39
CA PRO A 309 -12.37 -2.81 -12.75
C PRO A 309 -13.19 -1.57 -13.09
N ARG A 310 -12.52 -0.53 -13.61
CA ARG A 310 -13.16 0.68 -14.14
C ARG A 310 -12.79 0.81 -15.60
N THR A 311 -13.68 0.35 -16.49
CA THR A 311 -13.39 0.17 -17.90
C THR A 311 -14.00 1.27 -18.75
N TYR A 312 -13.20 1.80 -19.68
CA TYR A 312 -13.63 2.71 -20.73
C TYR A 312 -13.46 2.06 -22.10
N ARG A 313 -14.33 2.44 -23.05
CA ARG A 313 -14.09 2.23 -24.48
C ARG A 313 -13.60 3.54 -25.08
N ILE A 314 -12.39 3.53 -25.63
CA ILE A 314 -11.64 4.76 -25.96
C ILE A 314 -11.17 4.70 -27.42
N LYS A 315 -11.21 5.85 -28.10
CA LYS A 315 -10.67 6.03 -29.46
C LYS A 315 -9.35 6.78 -29.42
N ALA A 316 -8.61 6.77 -30.53
CA ALA A 316 -7.46 7.66 -30.71
C ALA A 316 -7.83 9.14 -30.44
N GLY A 317 -6.87 9.92 -29.94
CA GLY A 317 -7.05 11.33 -29.55
C GLY A 317 -7.75 11.55 -28.20
N HIS A 318 -7.84 10.52 -27.36
CA HIS A 318 -8.40 10.61 -26.01
C HIS A 318 -7.39 10.17 -24.94
N SER A 319 -7.62 10.64 -23.72
CA SER A 319 -6.76 10.40 -22.57
C SER A 319 -7.54 9.99 -21.33
N VAL A 320 -6.96 9.13 -20.49
CA VAL A 320 -7.48 8.74 -19.17
C VAL A 320 -6.51 9.15 -18.09
N HIS A 321 -7.02 9.81 -17.05
CA HIS A 321 -6.27 10.22 -15.87
C HIS A 321 -6.61 9.35 -14.66
N ILE A 322 -5.61 9.09 -13.83
CA ILE A 322 -5.74 8.53 -12.49
C ILE A 322 -5.26 9.60 -11.51
N GLY A 323 -6.19 10.32 -10.89
CA GLY A 323 -5.89 11.55 -10.18
C GLY A 323 -5.03 12.51 -11.02
N GLY A 324 -4.21 13.31 -10.36
CA GLY A 324 -3.11 14.04 -10.98
C GLY A 324 -1.78 13.29 -10.83
N LEU A 325 -1.78 11.96 -11.00
CA LEU A 325 -0.58 11.13 -10.80
C LEU A 325 -0.11 10.38 -12.06
N MET A 326 -1.05 9.95 -12.91
CA MET A 326 -0.75 9.20 -14.12
C MET A 326 -1.80 9.49 -15.19
N ARG A 327 -1.36 9.57 -16.45
CA ARG A 327 -2.22 9.74 -17.63
C ARG A 327 -1.82 8.73 -18.71
N LEU A 328 -2.82 8.20 -19.41
CA LEU A 328 -2.65 7.40 -20.61
C LEU A 328 -3.29 8.14 -21.79
N ASP A 329 -2.51 8.41 -22.83
CA ASP A 329 -2.94 8.98 -24.10
C ASP A 329 -3.03 7.87 -25.16
N ILE A 330 -4.17 7.81 -25.86
CA ILE A 330 -4.37 6.89 -26.98
C ILE A 330 -4.03 7.63 -28.26
N GLU A 331 -2.86 7.38 -28.83
CA GLU A 331 -2.33 8.18 -29.93
C GLU A 331 -2.73 7.59 -31.28
N GLU A 332 -2.32 6.33 -31.53
CA GLU A 332 -2.59 5.63 -32.78
C GLU A 332 -3.20 4.26 -32.50
N LEU A 333 -4.15 3.85 -33.33
CA LEU A 333 -4.79 2.54 -33.26
C LEU A 333 -4.97 1.98 -34.66
N SER A 334 -4.70 0.70 -34.83
CA SER A 334 -5.08 -0.07 -36.02
C SER A 334 -6.59 -0.34 -36.12
N THR A 335 -7.34 -0.02 -35.06
CA THR A 335 -8.77 -0.27 -34.91
C THR A 335 -9.50 0.97 -34.41
N ASP A 336 -10.81 1.07 -34.62
CA ASP A 336 -11.59 2.26 -34.24
C ASP A 336 -11.57 2.62 -32.75
N SER A 337 -11.44 1.64 -31.86
CA SER A 337 -11.47 1.84 -30.41
C SER A 337 -10.81 0.70 -29.66
N ILE A 338 -10.34 0.94 -28.44
CA ILE A 338 -9.82 -0.06 -27.51
C ILE A 338 -10.52 -0.02 -26.15
N TYR A 339 -10.34 -1.07 -25.36
CA TYR A 339 -10.80 -1.11 -23.97
C TYR A 339 -9.63 -0.84 -23.02
N ILE A 340 -9.80 0.16 -22.17
CA ILE A 340 -8.86 0.48 -21.09
C ILE A 340 -9.55 0.22 -19.76
N THR A 341 -9.03 -0.72 -18.99
CA THR A 341 -9.49 -1.00 -17.63
C THR A 341 -8.49 -0.44 -16.63
N VAL A 342 -8.94 0.46 -15.76
CA VAL A 342 -8.13 1.04 -14.70
C VAL A 342 -8.22 0.18 -13.44
N TRP A 343 -7.07 -0.34 -13.01
CA TRP A 343 -6.88 -1.06 -11.77
C TRP A 343 -6.06 -0.21 -10.81
N ALA A 344 -6.75 0.53 -9.94
CA ALA A 344 -6.15 1.40 -8.95
C ALA A 344 -7.11 1.53 -7.76
N SER A 345 -6.67 2.17 -6.67
CA SER A 345 -7.51 2.43 -5.50
C SER A 345 -8.87 3.04 -5.91
N PRO A 346 -10.00 2.53 -5.37
CA PRO A 346 -11.33 3.03 -5.70
C PRO A 346 -11.59 4.45 -5.19
N TYR A 347 -10.70 4.98 -4.37
CA TYR A 347 -10.78 6.36 -3.87
C TYR A 347 -10.22 7.38 -4.85
N LEU A 348 -9.40 6.94 -5.81
CA LEU A 348 -8.81 7.82 -6.81
C LEU A 348 -9.85 8.20 -7.87
N PRO A 349 -10.06 9.51 -8.12
CA PRO A 349 -10.88 9.98 -9.22
C PRO A 349 -10.22 9.64 -10.55
N LEU A 350 -11.03 9.23 -11.52
CA LEU A 350 -10.62 9.08 -12.90
C LEU A 350 -11.25 10.17 -13.75
N HIS A 351 -10.58 10.51 -14.85
CA HIS A 351 -11.14 11.41 -15.84
C HIS A 351 -10.76 10.96 -17.25
N MET A 352 -11.77 10.71 -18.09
CA MET A 352 -11.57 10.46 -19.52
C MET A 352 -11.99 11.70 -20.33
N GLY A 353 -11.11 12.19 -21.20
CA GLY A 353 -11.40 13.34 -22.06
C GLY A 353 -10.58 13.32 -23.36
N LYS A 354 -10.79 14.30 -24.23
CA LYS A 354 -9.96 14.47 -25.43
C LYS A 354 -8.56 14.95 -25.06
N THR A 355 -7.55 14.45 -25.75
CA THR A 355 -6.13 14.79 -25.49
C THR A 355 -5.84 16.27 -25.72
N GLU A 356 -6.53 16.93 -26.67
CA GLU A 356 -6.42 18.37 -26.93
C GLU A 356 -6.77 19.26 -25.72
N ASN A 357 -7.60 18.75 -24.79
CA ASN A 357 -8.05 19.49 -23.61
C ASN A 357 -7.17 19.26 -22.37
N VAL A 358 -6.10 18.48 -22.50
CA VAL A 358 -5.25 18.10 -21.35
C VAL A 358 -4.62 19.32 -20.68
N GLN A 359 -4.22 20.34 -21.44
CA GLN A 359 -3.65 21.56 -20.86
C GLN A 359 -4.65 22.29 -19.96
N LYS A 360 -5.88 22.50 -20.43
CA LYS A 360 -6.96 23.08 -19.61
C LYS A 360 -7.26 22.24 -18.38
N MET A 361 -7.22 20.91 -18.54
CA MET A 361 -7.47 19.98 -17.46
C MET A 361 -6.38 20.09 -16.36
N LEU A 362 -5.11 20.25 -16.74
CA LEU A 362 -4.01 20.49 -15.81
C LEU A 362 -4.24 21.79 -15.03
N GLU A 363 -4.56 22.89 -15.71
CA GLU A 363 -4.76 24.21 -15.10
C GLU A 363 -6.00 24.28 -14.19
N ASP A 364 -7.11 23.68 -14.63
CA ASP A 364 -8.40 23.84 -13.98
C ASP A 364 -8.68 22.79 -12.89
N HIS A 365 -8.07 21.60 -12.99
CA HIS A 365 -8.50 20.45 -12.19
C HIS A 365 -7.41 19.76 -11.37
N PHE A 366 -6.12 19.89 -11.70
CA PHE A 366 -5.05 19.31 -10.85
C PHE A 366 -5.05 19.98 -9.48
N GLY A 367 -4.86 19.19 -8.42
CA GLY A 367 -4.94 19.71 -7.05
C GLY A 367 -6.36 19.98 -6.55
N ARG A 368 -7.37 19.93 -7.43
CA ARG A 368 -8.79 20.19 -7.13
C ARG A 368 -9.65 18.94 -7.28
N GLN A 369 -10.09 18.62 -8.49
CA GLN A 369 -10.91 17.42 -8.76
C GLN A 369 -10.04 16.20 -9.08
N LEU A 370 -8.87 16.42 -9.70
CA LEU A 370 -7.85 15.39 -9.88
C LEU A 370 -6.85 15.43 -8.74
N GLN A 371 -7.27 14.84 -7.63
CA GLN A 371 -6.44 14.59 -6.46
C GLN A 371 -6.16 13.10 -6.33
N PRO A 372 -5.01 12.70 -5.77
CA PRO A 372 -3.84 13.53 -5.45
C PRO A 372 -3.07 13.97 -6.71
N PRO A 373 -2.19 14.99 -6.65
CA PRO A 373 -1.82 15.78 -5.46
C PRO A 373 -2.98 16.59 -4.87
N ILE A 374 -2.94 16.90 -3.58
CA ILE A 374 -3.95 17.72 -2.89
C ILE A 374 -3.45 19.17 -2.83
N GLY A 375 -4.18 20.08 -3.48
CA GLY A 375 -3.82 21.50 -3.57
C GLY A 375 -3.09 21.86 -4.87
N GLU A 376 -3.33 23.07 -5.37
CA GLU A 376 -2.91 23.51 -6.71
C GLU A 376 -1.38 23.56 -6.89
N LYS A 377 -0.65 23.97 -5.85
CA LYS A 377 0.82 24.10 -5.89
C LYS A 377 1.56 22.79 -5.62
N ARG A 378 0.85 21.75 -5.15
CA ARG A 378 1.45 20.49 -4.70
C ARG A 378 1.99 19.66 -5.87
N SER A 379 1.50 19.89 -7.08
CA SER A 379 1.99 19.23 -8.30
C SER A 379 3.44 19.59 -8.63
N GLU A 380 3.85 20.84 -8.39
CA GLU A 380 5.22 21.33 -8.65
C GLU A 380 6.24 20.67 -7.72
N GLU A 381 5.83 20.31 -6.49
CA GLU A 381 6.67 19.65 -5.49
C GLU A 381 6.92 18.16 -5.81
N LEU A 382 6.10 17.54 -6.66
CA LEU A 382 6.21 16.11 -7.01
C LEU A 382 7.21 15.83 -8.15
N GLY A 383 7.58 16.87 -8.90
CA GLY A 383 8.51 16.80 -10.03
C GLY A 383 7.85 17.17 -11.36
N GLN A 384 8.50 16.78 -12.46
CA GLN A 384 8.05 17.08 -13.81
C GLN A 384 7.35 15.89 -14.44
N TRP A 385 6.33 16.14 -15.26
CA TRP A 385 5.66 15.09 -16.01
C TRP A 385 6.48 14.67 -17.23
N VAL A 386 6.77 13.38 -17.35
CA VAL A 386 7.57 12.80 -18.42
C VAL A 386 6.74 11.79 -19.21
N ARG A 387 6.81 11.85 -20.54
CA ARG A 387 6.18 10.89 -21.46
C ARG A 387 7.04 9.65 -21.63
N LYS A 388 6.40 8.48 -21.59
CA LYS A 388 6.94 7.19 -22.04
C LYS A 388 6.01 6.61 -23.09
N GLU A 389 6.56 6.24 -24.24
CA GLU A 389 5.80 5.66 -25.34
C GLU A 389 5.82 4.13 -25.26
N PHE A 390 4.66 3.53 -25.51
CA PHE A 390 4.50 2.08 -25.55
C PHE A 390 3.75 1.67 -26.80
N ARG A 391 4.34 0.72 -27.54
CA ARG A 391 3.64 0.01 -28.62
C ARG A 391 3.09 -1.28 -28.06
N VAL A 392 1.80 -1.49 -28.24
CA VAL A 392 1.07 -2.64 -27.71
C VAL A 392 0.37 -3.37 -28.83
N SER A 393 0.30 -4.70 -28.71
CA SER A 393 -0.50 -5.53 -29.59
C SER A 393 -1.33 -6.52 -28.77
N GLY A 394 -2.47 -6.91 -29.30
CA GLY A 394 -3.40 -7.83 -28.66
C GLY A 394 -4.27 -8.54 -29.68
N ASN A 395 -4.86 -9.66 -29.27
CA ASN A 395 -5.67 -10.51 -30.14
C ASN A 395 -7.14 -10.64 -29.67
N SER A 396 -7.52 -9.97 -28.58
CA SER A 396 -8.83 -10.10 -27.96
C SER A 396 -9.37 -8.76 -27.46
N TRP A 397 -10.66 -8.54 -27.70
CA TRP A 397 -11.40 -7.42 -27.12
C TRP A 397 -11.80 -7.69 -25.68
N ASP A 398 -12.09 -8.95 -25.36
CA ASP A 398 -12.76 -9.37 -24.12
C ASP A 398 -11.80 -9.62 -22.97
N SER A 399 -10.50 -9.74 -23.28
CA SER A 399 -9.43 -9.93 -22.31
C SER A 399 -8.33 -8.92 -22.55
N SER A 400 -7.87 -8.28 -21.49
CA SER A 400 -6.64 -7.50 -21.54
C SER A 400 -5.44 -8.40 -21.86
N SER A 401 -4.60 -7.96 -22.80
CA SER A 401 -3.40 -8.69 -23.23
C SER A 401 -2.17 -8.22 -22.45
N VAL A 402 -2.09 -6.90 -22.22
CA VAL A 402 -0.96 -6.25 -21.56
C VAL A 402 -1.45 -5.25 -20.52
N ASP A 403 -0.62 -5.03 -19.51
CA ASP A 403 -0.79 -3.98 -18.52
C ASP A 403 0.35 -2.97 -18.63
N ILE A 404 0.03 -1.69 -18.44
CA ILE A 404 1.00 -0.63 -18.17
C ILE A 404 0.86 -0.23 -16.71
N ALA A 405 1.82 -0.65 -15.88
CA ALA A 405 1.79 -0.47 -14.43
C ALA A 405 2.74 0.64 -13.97
N ALA A 406 2.26 1.52 -13.10
CA ALA A 406 3.05 2.53 -12.41
C ALA A 406 3.27 2.12 -10.95
N ALA A 407 4.53 2.07 -10.53
CA ALA A 407 4.91 1.60 -9.20
C ALA A 407 4.26 2.44 -8.08
N GLY A 408 3.52 1.77 -7.20
CA GLY A 408 2.84 2.37 -6.05
C GLY A 408 1.50 3.06 -6.37
N LEU A 409 0.91 2.88 -7.56
CA LEU A 409 -0.37 3.49 -7.95
C LEU A 409 -1.43 2.48 -8.42
N GLY A 410 -1.05 1.62 -9.37
CA GLY A 410 -1.98 0.79 -10.13
C GLY A 410 -1.54 0.64 -11.58
N TRP A 411 -2.44 0.19 -12.44
CA TRP A 411 -2.14 -0.03 -13.85
C TRP A 411 -3.35 0.19 -14.77
N PHE A 412 -3.04 0.40 -16.04
CA PHE A 412 -3.99 0.32 -17.15
C PHE A 412 -3.88 -1.07 -17.79
N ALA A 413 -4.96 -1.84 -17.75
CA ALA A 413 -5.07 -3.10 -18.49
C ALA A 413 -5.69 -2.83 -19.86
N ILE A 414 -5.01 -3.27 -20.93
CA ILE A 414 -5.32 -2.89 -22.30
C ILE A 414 -5.90 -4.10 -23.04
N GLY A 415 -7.18 -4.00 -23.40
CA GLY A 415 -7.88 -4.94 -24.26
C GLY A 415 -8.01 -4.39 -25.68
N LEU A 416 -7.33 -5.01 -26.64
CA LEU A 416 -7.35 -4.63 -28.05
C LEU A 416 -7.19 -5.86 -28.96
N LYS A 417 -7.75 -5.80 -30.16
CA LYS A 417 -7.52 -6.78 -31.24
C LYS A 417 -6.82 -6.09 -32.41
N GLY A 418 -5.51 -5.96 -32.31
CA GLY A 418 -4.67 -5.23 -33.25
C GLY A 418 -3.48 -4.61 -32.54
N GLU A 419 -2.94 -3.56 -33.12
CA GLU A 419 -1.82 -2.76 -32.62
C GLU A 419 -2.26 -1.34 -32.25
N GLY A 420 -1.54 -0.73 -31.31
CA GLY A 420 -1.72 0.67 -30.93
C GLY A 420 -0.46 1.29 -30.32
N SER A 421 -0.34 2.61 -30.48
CA SER A 421 0.70 3.43 -29.85
C SER A 421 0.09 4.27 -28.74
N LEU A 422 0.68 4.18 -27.55
CA LEU A 422 0.17 4.77 -26.31
C LEU A 422 1.23 5.64 -25.64
N GLY A 423 0.84 6.85 -25.25
CA GLY A 423 1.68 7.78 -24.50
C GLY A 423 1.31 7.77 -23.02
N VAL A 424 2.21 7.32 -22.15
CA VAL A 424 1.97 7.32 -20.70
C VAL A 424 2.75 8.45 -20.06
N TRP A 425 2.07 9.24 -19.24
CA TRP A 425 2.68 10.34 -18.53
C TRP A 425 2.55 10.17 -17.03
N THR A 426 3.63 10.43 -16.31
CA THR A 426 3.70 10.47 -14.85
C THR A 426 4.91 11.29 -14.43
N TYR A 427 5.12 11.46 -13.13
CA TYR A 427 6.27 12.19 -12.60
C TYR A 427 7.61 11.51 -12.95
N ASP A 428 8.63 12.32 -13.17
CA ASP A 428 9.99 11.89 -13.46
C ASP A 428 10.53 10.92 -12.40
N GLY A 429 11.29 9.89 -12.80
CA GLY A 429 11.83 8.89 -11.89
C GLY A 429 10.84 7.85 -11.37
N ILE A 430 9.53 7.94 -11.67
CA ILE A 430 8.57 6.88 -11.39
C ILE A 430 8.73 5.73 -12.39
N ASP A 431 8.81 4.49 -11.88
CA ASP A 431 8.91 3.31 -12.73
C ASP A 431 7.55 2.99 -13.36
N VAL A 432 7.56 2.82 -14.68
CA VAL A 432 6.37 2.48 -15.48
C VAL A 432 6.77 1.33 -16.38
N ILE A 433 6.07 0.21 -16.22
CA ILE A 433 6.47 -1.06 -16.83
C ILE A 433 5.32 -1.60 -17.68
N LEU A 434 5.64 -2.01 -18.90
CA LEU A 434 4.79 -2.84 -19.73
C LEU A 434 4.96 -4.31 -19.32
N ARG A 435 3.86 -5.00 -19.05
CA ARG A 435 3.88 -6.39 -18.57
C ARG A 435 2.68 -7.19 -19.11
N ASN A 436 2.76 -8.52 -18.99
CA ASN A 436 1.62 -9.39 -19.26
C ASN A 436 0.46 -9.08 -18.30
N SER A 437 -0.78 -9.21 -18.78
CA SER A 437 -1.93 -8.83 -17.97
C SER A 437 -2.13 -9.72 -16.74
N LEU A 438 -2.14 -9.09 -15.55
CA LEU A 438 -2.39 -9.74 -14.27
C LEU A 438 -3.87 -10.16 -14.17
N ILE A 439 -4.77 -9.21 -14.38
CA ILE A 439 -6.22 -9.41 -14.34
C ILE A 439 -6.77 -9.13 -15.75
N PRO A 440 -7.08 -10.18 -16.53
CA PRO A 440 -7.53 -10.04 -17.91
C PRO A 440 -8.95 -9.46 -18.01
N ASP A 441 -9.76 -9.64 -16.97
CA ASP A 441 -11.18 -9.31 -16.97
C ASP A 441 -11.40 -7.79 -17.01
N ARG A 442 -12.33 -7.35 -17.87
CA ARG A 442 -12.84 -5.98 -17.88
C ARG A 442 -14.15 -5.87 -17.08
N ALA A 443 -14.56 -4.64 -16.75
CA ALA A 443 -15.85 -4.39 -16.12
C ALA A 443 -17.01 -4.77 -17.07
N ARG A 444 -18.13 -5.25 -16.52
CA ARG A 444 -19.37 -5.49 -17.29
C ARG A 444 -20.09 -4.18 -17.63
N SER A 445 -20.00 -3.20 -16.74
CA SER A 445 -20.51 -1.84 -16.92
C SER A 445 -19.36 -0.88 -17.17
N PHE A 446 -19.44 -0.10 -18.25
CA PHE A 446 -18.39 0.84 -18.61
C PHE A 446 -18.60 2.21 -17.98
N GLU A 447 -17.48 2.85 -17.64
CA GLU A 447 -17.43 4.24 -17.21
C GLU A 447 -17.71 5.17 -18.40
N VAL A 448 -18.26 6.34 -18.09
CA VAL A 448 -18.61 7.38 -19.08
C VAL A 448 -17.50 8.43 -19.15
N ALA A 449 -17.42 9.14 -20.27
CA ALA A 449 -16.53 10.29 -20.42
C ALA A 449 -16.72 11.33 -19.31
N GLY A 450 -15.63 12.02 -18.94
CA GLY A 450 -15.60 12.98 -17.85
C GLY A 450 -15.12 12.37 -16.53
N PHE A 451 -15.47 13.04 -15.43
CA PHE A 451 -15.06 12.64 -14.08
C PHE A 451 -15.89 11.47 -13.56
N THR A 452 -15.23 10.43 -13.07
CA THR A 452 -15.90 9.40 -12.29
C THR A 452 -16.30 9.96 -10.94
N VAL A 453 -17.56 9.76 -10.55
CA VAL A 453 -18.06 10.16 -9.24
C VAL A 453 -17.49 9.22 -8.16
N SER A 454 -16.33 9.55 -7.61
CA SER A 454 -15.90 8.93 -6.35
C SER A 454 -16.89 9.37 -5.26
N LYS A 455 -17.48 8.44 -4.50
CA LYS A 455 -18.39 8.73 -3.37
C LYS A 455 -17.77 9.69 -2.33
N ILE A 456 -16.44 9.85 -2.35
CA ILE A 456 -15.70 10.79 -1.51
C ILE A 456 -15.71 12.20 -2.13
N VAL A 457 -15.47 12.31 -3.44
CA VAL A 457 -15.57 13.58 -4.19
C VAL A 457 -17.01 14.09 -4.15
N SER A 458 -18.02 13.20 -4.25
CA SER A 458 -19.43 13.61 -4.14
C SER A 458 -19.75 14.19 -2.76
N LYS A 459 -19.16 13.66 -1.68
CA LYS A 459 -19.30 14.23 -0.34
C LYS A 459 -18.60 15.58 -0.24
N ALA A 460 -17.36 15.69 -0.71
CA ALA A 460 -16.60 16.94 -0.71
C ALA A 460 -17.28 18.05 -1.55
N ASP A 461 -17.82 17.70 -2.71
CA ASP A 461 -18.59 18.59 -3.58
C ASP A 461 -19.91 19.00 -2.92
N GLN A 462 -20.60 18.10 -2.20
CA GLN A 462 -21.79 18.46 -1.42
C GLN A 462 -21.46 19.45 -0.29
N THR A 463 -20.33 19.29 0.41
CA THR A 463 -19.91 20.23 1.46
C THR A 463 -19.49 21.58 0.87
N SER A 464 -18.71 21.57 -0.22
CA SER A 464 -18.26 22.77 -0.93
C SER A 464 -19.42 23.56 -1.54
N ASN A 465 -20.38 22.88 -2.19
CA ASN A 465 -21.57 23.51 -2.74
C ASN A 465 -22.53 24.01 -1.65
N LYS A 466 -22.61 23.36 -0.48
CA LYS A 466 -23.33 23.89 0.70
C LYS A 466 -22.69 25.19 1.21
N LEU A 467 -21.36 25.23 1.30
CA LEU A 467 -20.62 26.43 1.73
C LEU A 467 -20.80 27.60 0.74
N LYS A 468 -20.71 27.35 -0.57
CA LYS A 468 -20.98 28.37 -1.62
C LYS A 468 -22.43 28.86 -1.63
N ARG A 469 -23.41 27.99 -1.38
CA ARG A 469 -24.83 28.39 -1.23
C ARG A 469 -25.08 29.22 0.02
N GLN A 470 -24.34 28.99 1.10
CA GLN A 470 -24.45 29.77 2.34
C GLN A 470 -23.78 31.15 2.21
N SER A 471 -22.64 31.27 1.51
CA SER A 471 -22.01 32.57 1.24
C SER A 471 -22.83 33.44 0.28
N GLY A 472 -23.40 32.84 -0.77
CA GLY A 472 -24.28 33.56 -1.72
C GLY A 472 -25.61 34.03 -1.10
N LYS A 473 -26.14 33.33 -0.09
CA LYS A 473 -27.32 33.79 0.67
C LYS A 473 -27.02 34.92 1.65
N LYS A 474 -25.78 35.04 2.16
CA LYS A 474 -25.36 36.15 3.02
C LYS A 474 -25.14 37.46 2.23
N GLN A 475 -24.66 37.38 0.98
CA GLN A 475 -24.47 38.57 0.13
C GLN A 475 -25.77 39.16 -0.46
N LYS A 476 -26.88 38.41 -0.49
CA LYS A 476 -28.20 38.90 -0.95
C LYS A 476 -29.10 39.49 0.15
N ARG A 477 -28.60 39.64 1.38
CA ARG A 477 -29.34 40.24 2.50
C ARG A 477 -28.51 41.34 3.17
N SER A 478 -28.38 42.49 2.51
CA SER A 478 -28.14 43.78 3.17
C SER A 478 -29.30 44.72 2.80
N PRO A 479 -29.98 45.39 3.76
CA PRO A 479 -31.11 46.24 3.43
C PRO A 479 -30.65 47.64 2.99
N LEU A 480 -31.28 48.13 1.92
CA LEU A 480 -31.41 49.54 1.59
C LEU A 480 -32.25 50.27 2.66
N LYS A 481 -31.89 51.53 2.92
CA LYS A 481 -32.62 52.63 3.60
C LYS A 481 -32.55 52.73 5.13
N ALA A 482 -31.95 53.83 5.59
CA ALA A 482 -32.64 54.83 6.44
C ALA A 482 -31.82 56.14 6.45
N GLU A 483 -32.39 57.19 5.86
CA GLU A 483 -31.93 58.57 5.98
C GLU A 483 -33.10 59.38 6.58
N ALA A 484 -32.72 60.39 7.38
CA ALA A 484 -33.52 61.50 7.93
C ALA A 484 -34.32 61.30 9.24
N ALA A 485 -33.82 61.95 10.31
CA ALA A 485 -34.37 63.21 10.86
C ALA A 485 -34.33 63.26 12.41
N LEU A 486 -33.53 64.18 12.99
CA LEU A 486 -34.00 65.38 13.71
C LEU A 486 -32.84 66.10 14.45
N ALA A 487 -32.91 67.43 14.40
CA ALA A 487 -31.88 68.43 14.69
C ALA A 487 -31.76 68.80 16.20
N PRO A 488 -30.76 69.62 16.61
CA PRO A 488 -30.39 69.85 18.01
C PRO A 488 -31.08 71.09 18.62
N ILE A 489 -31.26 71.12 19.94
CA ILE A 489 -31.63 72.33 20.69
C ILE A 489 -30.80 72.39 21.98
N THR A 490 -29.91 73.38 22.07
CA THR A 490 -29.36 73.91 23.31
C THR A 490 -29.76 75.37 23.39
N HIS A 491 -30.51 75.74 24.43
CA HIS A 491 -30.66 77.14 24.84
C HIS A 491 -29.78 77.39 26.07
N SER A 492 -28.94 78.40 25.98
CA SER A 492 -28.38 79.14 27.10
C SER A 492 -28.70 80.62 26.87
N HIS A 493 -29.27 81.29 27.87
CA HIS A 493 -29.19 82.74 28.02
C HIS A 493 -28.71 83.02 29.45
N ILE A 494 -27.65 83.81 29.57
CA ILE A 494 -27.48 84.92 30.54
C ILE A 494 -26.27 85.75 30.06
N SER A 495 -26.55 87.05 29.85
CA SER A 495 -25.69 88.24 29.65
C SER A 495 -24.72 88.29 28.49
#